data_AF-A0A3B9Z2T4-F1
#
_entry.id   AF-A0A3B9Z2T4-F1
#
_cell.length_a   1.000
_cell.length_b   1.000
_cell.length_c   1.000
_cell.angle_alpha   90.00
_cell.angle_beta   90.00
_cell.angle_gamma   90.00
#
_symmetry.space_group_name_H-M   'P 1'
#
loop_
_entity.id
_entity.type
_entity.pdbx_description
1 polymer ?
#
loop_
_entity_poly.entity_id
_entity_poly.type
_entity_poly.pdbx_seq_one_letter_code
_entity_poly.pdbx_strand_id
1 'polypeptide(L)'
;MSTISISRSDADAVIEHARKGAPDEVCGLVGVRDGRICRLTPARNASPTPRNRFEIDSRDLVQVIRDERDGLDVGFYHSHPASRAYPSA
;
A
#
# COMPACT_ATOMS: atom_id res chain seq x y z
N MET A 1 -11.51 8.03 14.92
CA MET A 1 -11.01 7.50 13.64
C MET A 1 -11.18 8.60 12.61
N SER A 2 -10.08 9.07 12.03
CA SER A 2 -10.13 10.06 10.95
C SER A 2 -10.41 9.35 9.62
N THR A 3 -11.35 9.89 8.83
CA THR A 3 -11.69 9.33 7.52
C THR A 3 -10.59 9.69 6.51
N ILE A 4 -10.14 8.70 5.73
CA ILE A 4 -9.24 8.91 4.59
C ILE A 4 -10.04 8.70 3.30
N SER A 5 -9.90 9.64 2.37
CA SER A 5 -10.50 9.58 1.04
C SER A 5 -9.48 9.16 -0.01
N ILE A 6 -9.93 8.38 -0.98
CA ILE A 6 -9.16 7.92 -2.13
C ILE A 6 -9.92 8.28 -3.40
N SER A 7 -9.22 8.74 -4.44
CA SER A 7 -9.85 8.99 -5.73
C SER A 7 -10.24 7.65 -6.39
N ARG A 8 -11.21 7.67 -7.30
CA ARG A 8 -11.60 6.45 -8.01
C ARG A 8 -10.43 5.88 -8.83
N SER A 9 -9.65 6.74 -9.47
CA SER A 9 -8.46 6.33 -10.23
C SER A 9 -7.38 5.70 -9.36
N ASP A 10 -7.13 6.24 -8.16
CA ASP A 10 -6.14 5.65 -7.25
C ASP A 10 -6.63 4.31 -6.69
N ALA A 11 -7.93 4.20 -6.38
CA ALA A 11 -8.53 2.94 -5.95
C ALA A 11 -8.44 1.88 -7.05
N ASP A 12 -8.76 2.24 -8.30
CA ASP A 12 -8.66 1.33 -9.44
C ASP A 12 -7.19 0.92 -9.68
N ALA A 13 -6.22 1.82 -9.48
CA ALA A 13 -4.78 1.52 -9.57
C ALA A 13 -4.32 0.54 -8.48
N VAL A 14 -4.79 0.68 -7.23
CA VAL A 14 -4.54 -0.30 -6.15
C VAL A 14 -5.11 -1.66 -6.51
N ILE A 15 -6.35 -1.70 -7.01
CA ILE A 15 -7.02 -2.95 -7.41
C ILE A 15 -6.28 -3.60 -8.59
N GLU A 16 -5.85 -2.82 -9.58
CA GLU A 16 -5.08 -3.32 -10.72
C GLU A 16 -3.73 -3.88 -10.26
N HIS A 17 -3.04 -3.20 -9.35
CA HIS A 17 -1.80 -3.69 -8.76
C HIS A 17 -2.01 -5.05 -8.06
N ALA A 18 -3.05 -5.17 -7.23
CA ALA A 18 -3.40 -6.42 -6.57
C ALA A 18 -3.71 -7.56 -7.55
N ARG A 19 -4.46 -7.26 -8.62
CA ARG A 19 -4.79 -8.25 -9.67
C ARG A 19 -3.57 -8.72 -10.44
N LYS A 20 -2.63 -7.82 -10.74
CA LYS A 20 -1.38 -8.15 -11.46
C LYS A 20 -0.40 -8.95 -10.61
N GLY A 21 -0.36 -8.72 -9.31
CA GLY A 21 0.53 -9.44 -8.40
C GLY A 21 0.04 -10.83 -7.98
N ALA A 22 -1.26 -11.11 -8.14
CA ALA A 22 -1.80 -12.44 -7.86
C ALA A 22 -1.04 -13.54 -8.64
N PRO A 23 -0.71 -14.69 -8.01
CA PRO A 23 -1.26 -15.19 -6.75
C PRO A 23 -0.57 -14.69 -5.47
N ASP A 24 0.46 -13.86 -5.57
CA ASP A 24 1.17 -13.31 -4.42
C ASP A 24 0.50 -12.03 -3.91
N GLU A 25 0.69 -11.72 -2.63
CA GLU A 25 0.31 -10.43 -2.05
C GLU A 25 1.20 -9.32 -2.59
N VAL A 26 0.58 -8.19 -2.95
CA VAL A 26 1.29 -6.95 -3.21
C VAL A 26 1.22 -6.02 -2.01
N CYS A 27 2.15 -5.08 -1.91
CA CYS A 27 2.10 -3.99 -0.94
C CYS A 27 2.46 -2.65 -1.59
N GLY A 28 2.14 -1.55 -0.90
CA GLY A 28 2.55 -0.23 -1.34
C GLY A 28 2.35 0.82 -0.27
N LEU A 29 2.87 2.01 -0.54
CA LEU A 29 2.86 3.17 0.33
C LEU A 29 1.80 4.17 -0.13
N VAL A 30 1.19 4.86 0.82
CA VAL A 30 0.26 5.98 0.58
C VAL A 30 0.75 7.22 1.30
N GLY A 31 0.78 8.33 0.56
CA GLY A 31 0.96 9.67 1.10
C GLY A 31 -0.38 10.38 1.16
N VAL A 32 -0.71 10.94 2.32
CA VAL A 32 -2.00 11.54 2.64
C VAL A 32 -1.79 13.00 3.02
N ARG A 33 -2.63 13.88 2.48
CA ARG A 33 -2.71 15.29 2.86
C ARG A 33 -4.16 15.64 3.12
N ASP A 34 -4.44 16.24 4.28
CA ASP A 34 -5.78 16.68 4.68
C ASP A 34 -6.84 15.57 4.56
N GLY A 35 -6.48 14.34 4.94
CA GLY A 35 -7.37 13.17 4.86
C GLY A 35 -7.64 12.67 3.43
N ARG A 36 -6.83 13.06 2.45
CA ARG A 36 -6.92 12.56 1.07
C ARG A 36 -5.61 11.94 0.61
N ILE A 37 -5.69 10.74 0.03
CA ILE A 37 -4.54 10.13 -0.64
C ILE A 37 -4.18 10.99 -1.85
N CYS A 38 -2.93 11.45 -1.89
CA CYS A 38 -2.37 12.25 -2.98
C CYS A 38 -1.11 11.65 -3.60
N ARG A 39 -0.54 10.60 -2.99
CA ARG A 39 0.58 9.83 -3.53
C ARG A 39 0.34 8.35 -3.29
N LEU A 40 0.50 7.55 -4.33
CA LEU A 40 0.36 6.10 -4.29
C LEU A 40 1.60 5.47 -4.92
N THR A 41 2.34 4.68 -4.16
CA THR A 41 3.59 4.08 -4.61
C THR A 41 3.57 2.57 -4.40
N PRO A 42 3.45 1.76 -5.46
CA PRO A 42 3.68 0.31 -5.38
C PRO A 42 5.06 0.02 -4.76
N ALA A 43 5.10 -0.92 -3.83
CA ALA A 43 6.33 -1.37 -3.19
C ALA A 43 6.55 -2.86 -3.46
N ARG A 44 7.80 -3.29 -3.43
CA ARG A 44 8.14 -4.70 -3.53
C ARG A 44 7.77 -5.42 -2.24
N ASN A 45 7.06 -6.54 -2.38
CA ASN A 45 6.91 -7.51 -1.31
C ASN A 45 8.20 -8.32 -1.15
N ALA A 46 8.94 -8.08 -0.07
CA ALA A 46 10.18 -8.74 0.29
C ALA A 46 9.98 -10.01 1.14
N SER A 47 8.73 -10.37 1.45
CA SER A 47 8.44 -11.54 2.28
C SER A 47 8.99 -12.83 1.65
N PRO A 48 9.60 -13.74 2.42
CA PRO A 48 9.95 -15.07 1.95
C PRO A 48 8.71 -15.94 1.65
N THR A 49 7.52 -15.54 2.13
CA THR A 49 6.25 -16.23 1.91
C THR A 49 5.20 -15.26 1.35
N PRO A 50 5.37 -14.74 0.12
CA PRO A 50 4.59 -13.62 -0.38
C PRO A 50 3.12 -13.97 -0.68
N ARG A 51 2.72 -15.25 -0.65
CA ARG A 51 1.32 -15.67 -0.89
C ARG A 51 0.34 -15.33 0.22
N ASN A 52 0.82 -15.03 1.42
CA ASN A 52 -0.01 -14.79 2.60
C ASN A 52 0.60 -13.81 3.61
N ARG A 53 1.70 -13.16 3.22
CA ARG A 53 2.40 -12.16 4.02
C ARG A 53 2.99 -11.12 3.09
N PHE A 54 3.10 -9.91 3.62
CA PHE A 54 3.86 -8.85 3.00
C PHE A 54 4.95 -8.34 3.95
N GLU A 55 6.06 -7.93 3.35
CA GLU A 55 7.10 -7.13 4.00
C GLU A 55 7.53 -6.07 3.00
N ILE A 56 7.48 -4.79 3.36
CA ILE A 56 7.89 -3.72 2.45
C ILE A 56 9.42 -3.76 2.35
N ASP A 57 9.96 -3.86 1.12
CA ASP A 57 11.40 -3.78 0.89
C ASP A 57 11.96 -2.48 1.49
N SER A 58 13.05 -2.59 2.25
CA SER A 58 13.67 -1.45 2.94
C SER A 58 14.11 -0.33 2.01
N ARG A 59 14.37 -0.64 0.73
CA ARG A 59 14.66 0.37 -0.30
C ARG A 59 13.44 1.23 -0.63
N ASP A 60 12.25 0.66 -0.56
CA ASP A 60 11.00 1.38 -0.84
C ASP A 60 10.57 2.26 0.33
N LEU A 61 10.99 1.92 1.57
CA LEU A 61 10.79 2.77 2.76
C LEU A 61 11.45 4.15 2.67
N VAL A 62 12.40 4.35 1.75
CA VAL A 62 12.95 5.68 1.46
C VAL A 62 11.86 6.68 1.03
N GLN A 63 10.78 6.19 0.43
CA GLN A 63 9.64 7.04 0.05
C GLN A 63 8.88 7.57 1.27
N VAL A 64 8.80 6.81 2.36
CA VAL A 64 8.21 7.28 3.62
C VAL A 64 8.93 8.53 4.11
N ILE A 65 10.27 8.51 4.12
CA ILE A 65 11.10 9.64 4.54
C ILE A 65 10.88 10.87 3.63
N ARG A 66 10.68 10.65 2.33
CA ARG A 66 10.40 11.73 1.37
C ARG A 66 9.01 12.33 1.60
N ASP A 67 8.01 11.48 1.79
CA ASP A 67 6.64 11.89 2.02
C ASP A 67 6.50 12.66 3.34
N GLU A 68 7.16 12.21 4.41
CA GLU A 68 7.23 12.94 5.68
C GLU A 68 7.91 14.32 5.52
N ARG A 69 9.00 14.41 4.74
CA ARG A 69 9.67 15.69 4.43
C ARG A 69 8.78 16.63 3.61
N ASP A 70 7.93 16.06 2.75
CA ASP A 70 6.92 16.79 2.00
C ASP A 70 5.69 17.15 2.88
N GLY A 71 5.69 16.81 4.18
CA GLY A 71 4.62 17.09 5.11
C GLY A 71 3.36 16.25 4.88
N LEU A 72 3.52 15.02 4.38
CA LEU A 72 2.44 14.06 4.20
C LEU A 72 2.35 13.12 5.39
N ASP A 73 1.12 12.75 5.76
CA ASP A 73 0.90 11.56 6.57
C ASP A 73 1.19 10.32 5.72
N VAL A 74 1.81 9.32 6.33
CA VAL A 74 2.26 8.10 5.64
C VAL A 74 1.45 6.89 6.09
N GLY A 75 1.13 6.02 5.12
CA GLY A 75 0.47 4.75 5.38
C GLY A 75 0.90 3.69 4.37
N PHE A 76 0.31 2.51 4.49
CA PHE A 76 0.56 1.39 3.59
C PHE A 76 -0.72 0.62 3.29
N TYR A 77 -0.69 -0.12 2.18
CA TYR A 77 -1.71 -1.08 1.81
C TYR A 77 -1.05 -2.41 1.42
N HIS A 78 -1.82 -3.48 1.50
CA HIS A 78 -1.50 -4.76 0.89
C HIS A 78 -2.77 -5.44 0.38
N SER A 79 -2.61 -6.47 -0.45
CA SER A 79 -3.72 -7.28 -0.97
C SER A 79 -3.78 -8.64 -0.28
N HIS A 80 -4.99 -9.20 -0.16
CA HIS A 80 -5.20 -10.61 0.17
C HIS A 80 -5.81 -11.34 -1.04
N PRO A 81 -5.04 -12.04 -1.88
CA PRO A 81 -5.55 -12.71 -3.08
C PRO A 81 -6.44 -13.92 -2.79
N ALA A 82 -6.19 -14.62 -1.67
CA ALA A 82 -6.81 -15.90 -1.34
C ALA A 82 -7.69 -15.86 -0.07
N SER A 83 -7.79 -14.71 0.60
CA SER A 83 -8.51 -14.57 1.87
C SER A 83 -9.32 -13.27 1.90
N ARG A 84 -10.15 -13.10 2.93
CA ARG A 84 -10.94 -11.86 3.10
C ARG A 84 -10.00 -10.69 3.42
N ALA A 85 -10.39 -9.49 2.99
CA ALA A 85 -9.72 -8.23 3.32
C ALA A 85 -9.98 -7.85 4.79
N TYR A 86 -9.34 -8.58 5.70
CA TYR A 86 -9.34 -8.34 7.13
C TYR A 86 -7.92 -8.55 7.65
N PRO A 87 -7.40 -7.70 8.55
CA PRO A 87 -6.04 -7.83 9.06
C PRO A 87 -5.78 -9.24 9.62
N SER A 88 -4.70 -9.87 9.18
CA SER A 88 -4.23 -11.11 9.81
C SER A 88 -3.77 -10.83 11.25
N ALA A 89 -3.87 -11.85 12.11
CA ALA A 89 -3.39 -11.79 13.50
C ALA A 89 -1.86 -11.66 13.59
#